data_AF-A0A3S3QRQ6-F1
#
_entry.id   AF-A0A3S3QRQ6-F1
#
_cell.length_a   1.000
_cell.length_b   1.000
_cell.length_c   1.000
_cell.angle_alpha   90.00
_cell.angle_beta   90.00
_cell.angle_gamma   90.00
#
_symmetry.space_group_name_H-M   'P 1'
#
loop_
_entity.id
_entity.type
_entity.pdbx_description
1 polymer ?
#
loop_
_entity_poly.entity_id
_entity_poly.type
_entity_poly.pdbx_seq_one_letter_code
_entity_poly.pdbx_strand_id
1 'polypeptide(L)'
;MHNYILLIGLVATVFFFLVDKNLLPATLLARRHMLSKLENNKNKDLQMQSELEQLVDENNAWSYVAFPDSEVTYKEYLELLREKFSIEYSDSEFESLRTNRMTRKQMADYIQKIKNQEEAAQALRTDINYQKSNLQSLSICRAS
;
A
#
# COMPACT_ATOMS: atom_id res chain seq x y z
N MET A 1 8.68 57.59 1.64
CA MET A 1 7.91 56.45 2.19
C MET A 1 7.18 55.63 1.12
N HIS A 2 6.54 56.25 0.10
CA HIS A 2 5.80 55.51 -0.94
C HIS A 2 6.62 54.47 -1.73
N ASN A 3 7.87 54.78 -2.10
CA ASN A 3 8.71 53.84 -2.86
C ASN A 3 9.09 52.57 -2.08
N TYR A 4 9.18 52.64 -0.74
CA TYR A 4 9.48 51.47 0.10
C TYR A 4 8.28 50.53 0.20
N ILE A 5 7.06 51.05 0.22
CA ILE A 5 5.83 50.24 0.26
C ILE A 5 5.67 49.46 -1.06
N LEU A 6 5.93 50.12 -2.19
CA LEU A 6 5.93 49.47 -3.52
C LEU A 6 7.01 48.38 -3.63
N LEU A 7 8.21 48.65 -3.12
CA LEU A 7 9.31 47.67 -3.13
C LEU A 7 8.97 46.43 -2.28
N ILE A 8 8.40 46.63 -1.08
CA ILE A 8 7.98 45.52 -0.20
C ILE A 8 6.87 44.69 -0.84
N GLY A 9 5.88 45.34 -1.47
CA GLY A 9 4.83 44.62 -2.21
C GLY A 9 5.37 43.81 -3.39
N LEU A 10 6.38 44.34 -4.09
CA LEU A 10 7.02 43.64 -5.22
C LEU A 10 7.87 42.46 -4.75
N VAL A 11 8.61 42.61 -3.65
CA VAL A 11 9.36 41.50 -3.04
C VAL A 11 8.42 40.42 -2.51
N ALA A 12 7.32 40.78 -1.85
CA ALA A 12 6.34 39.82 -1.34
C ALA A 12 5.67 39.02 -2.47
N THR A 13 5.32 39.68 -3.58
CA THR A 13 4.71 39.01 -4.74
C THR A 13 5.68 38.10 -5.46
N VAL A 14 6.94 38.53 -5.66
CA VAL A 14 7.99 37.69 -6.25
C VAL A 14 8.28 36.47 -5.36
N PHE A 15 8.35 36.66 -4.04
CA PHE A 15 8.57 35.57 -3.09
C PHE A 15 7.39 34.59 -3.08
N PHE A 16 6.15 35.10 -3.10
CA PHE A 16 4.94 34.29 -3.21
C PHE A 16 4.94 33.46 -4.49
N PHE A 17 5.25 34.07 -5.64
CA PHE A 17 5.31 33.37 -6.93
C PHE A 17 6.44 32.33 -7.01
N LEU A 18 7.61 32.61 -6.44
CA LEU A 18 8.74 31.67 -6.40
C LEU A 18 8.46 30.46 -5.50
N VAL A 19 7.82 30.70 -4.35
CA VAL A 19 7.42 29.64 -3.41
C VAL A 19 6.33 28.77 -4.05
N ASP A 20 5.30 29.38 -4.64
CA ASP A 20 4.16 28.67 -5.22
C ASP A 20 4.56 27.86 -6.46
N LYS A 21 5.35 28.44 -7.38
CA LYS A 21 5.79 27.74 -8.61
C LYS A 21 6.77 26.59 -8.37
N ASN A 22 7.58 26.61 -7.31
CA ASN A 22 8.51 25.51 -7.03
C ASN A 22 7.89 24.42 -6.14
N LEU A 23 6.83 24.73 -5.38
CA LEU A 23 6.15 23.76 -4.50
C LEU A 23 5.07 22.96 -5.23
N LEU A 24 4.29 23.58 -6.10
CA LEU A 24 3.19 22.93 -6.81
C LEU A 24 3.63 21.75 -7.71
N PRO A 25 4.66 21.85 -8.57
CA PRO A 25 5.07 20.72 -9.41
C PRO A 25 5.67 19.57 -8.61
N ALA A 26 6.43 19.86 -7.54
CA ALA A 26 6.99 18.83 -6.66
C ALA A 26 5.91 18.04 -5.91
N THR A 27 4.86 18.71 -5.46
CA THR A 27 3.73 18.07 -4.77
C THR A 27 2.84 17.25 -5.71
N LEU A 28 2.66 17.70 -6.96
CA LEU A 28 1.96 16.92 -7.99
C LEU A 28 2.72 15.66 -8.41
N LEU A 29 4.05 15.76 -8.58
CA LEU A 29 4.90 14.60 -8.87
C LEU A 29 4.89 13.59 -7.71
N ALA A 30 5.04 14.06 -6.48
CA ALA A 30 4.95 13.21 -5.29
C ALA A 30 3.58 12.51 -5.20
N ARG A 31 2.48 13.23 -5.47
CA ARG A 31 1.13 12.66 -5.50
C ARG A 31 0.99 11.57 -6.54
N ARG A 32 1.44 11.82 -7.77
CA ARG A 32 1.41 10.81 -8.85
C ARG A 32 2.23 9.58 -8.47
N HIS A 33 3.39 9.77 -7.85
CA HIS A 33 4.22 8.68 -7.37
C HIS A 33 3.52 7.85 -6.28
N MET A 34 2.89 8.51 -5.30
CA MET A 34 2.13 7.83 -4.24
C MET A 34 0.94 7.05 -4.80
N LEU A 35 0.17 7.64 -5.71
CA LEU A 35 -0.95 6.94 -6.37
C LEU A 35 -0.48 5.71 -7.14
N SER A 36 0.59 5.84 -7.93
CA SER A 36 1.16 4.73 -8.67
C SER A 36 1.67 3.61 -7.75
N LYS A 37 2.29 3.97 -6.63
CA LYS A 37 2.73 2.99 -5.62
C LYS A 37 1.55 2.27 -4.95
N LEU A 38 0.51 3.01 -4.57
CA LEU A 38 -0.69 2.44 -3.97
C LEU A 38 -1.40 1.49 -4.95
N GLU A 39 -1.51 1.85 -6.22
CA GLU A 39 -2.09 1.01 -7.26
C GLU A 39 -1.26 -0.26 -7.50
N ASN A 40 0.06 -0.16 -7.53
CA ASN A 40 0.94 -1.32 -7.60
C ASN A 40 0.80 -2.24 -6.38
N ASN A 41 0.68 -1.68 -5.17
CA ASN A 41 0.47 -2.45 -3.95
C ASN A 41 -0.88 -3.17 -3.98
N LYS A 42 -1.95 -2.49 -4.43
CA LYS A 42 -3.28 -3.08 -4.64
C LYS A 42 -3.19 -4.32 -5.55
N ASN A 43 -2.51 -4.19 -6.69
CA ASN A 43 -2.37 -5.29 -7.64
C ASN A 43 -1.56 -6.46 -7.06
N LYS A 44 -0.48 -6.19 -6.33
CA LYS A 44 0.32 -7.22 -5.64
C LYS A 44 -0.51 -7.96 -4.60
N ASP A 45 -1.33 -7.26 -3.82
CA ASP A 45 -2.19 -7.85 -2.79
C ASP A 45 -3.24 -8.80 -3.41
N LEU A 46 -3.94 -8.34 -4.45
CA LEU A 46 -4.87 -9.20 -5.20
C LEU A 46 -4.19 -10.46 -5.76
N GLN A 47 -2.98 -10.31 -6.31
CA GLN A 47 -2.22 -11.45 -6.81
C GLN A 47 -1.90 -12.45 -5.70
N MET A 48 -1.45 -11.98 -4.53
CA MET A 48 -1.16 -12.86 -3.39
C MET A 48 -2.39 -13.57 -2.86
N GLN A 49 -3.52 -12.86 -2.76
CA GLN A 49 -4.79 -13.47 -2.34
C GLN A 49 -5.20 -14.58 -3.30
N SER A 50 -5.05 -14.35 -4.61
CA SER A 50 -5.33 -15.37 -5.63
C SER A 50 -4.37 -16.55 -5.57
N GLU A 51 -3.06 -16.31 -5.37
CA GLU A 51 -2.05 -17.37 -5.23
C GLU A 51 -2.31 -18.24 -3.99
N LEU A 52 -2.72 -17.62 -2.88
CA LEU A 52 -3.07 -18.33 -1.65
C LEU A 52 -4.36 -19.14 -1.81
N GLU A 53 -5.41 -18.53 -2.38
CA GLU A 53 -6.69 -19.21 -2.65
C GLU A 53 -6.48 -20.45 -3.52
N GLN A 54 -5.73 -20.33 -4.60
CA GLN A 54 -5.39 -21.47 -5.46
C GLN A 54 -4.65 -22.58 -4.70
N LEU A 55 -3.66 -22.23 -3.88
CA LEU A 55 -2.88 -23.20 -3.11
C LEU A 55 -3.76 -23.93 -2.07
N VAL A 56 -4.68 -23.21 -1.43
CA VAL A 56 -5.61 -23.78 -0.45
C VAL A 56 -6.62 -24.71 -1.15
N ASP A 57 -7.12 -24.32 -2.32
CA ASP A 57 -8.01 -25.13 -3.16
C ASP A 57 -7.34 -26.43 -3.62
N GLU A 58 -6.14 -26.33 -4.20
CA GLU A 58 -5.38 -27.49 -4.72
C GLU A 58 -5.09 -28.54 -3.65
N ASN A 59 -4.98 -28.12 -2.38
CA ASN A 59 -4.66 -29.00 -1.25
C ASN A 59 -5.87 -29.31 -0.36
N ASN A 60 -7.07 -28.81 -0.69
CA ASN A 60 -8.28 -28.89 0.14
C ASN A 60 -8.02 -28.47 1.61
N ALA A 61 -7.28 -27.36 1.78
CA ALA A 61 -6.72 -26.94 3.06
C ALA A 61 -7.54 -25.86 3.78
N TRP A 62 -8.76 -25.57 3.32
CA TRP A 62 -9.58 -24.44 3.82
C TRP A 62 -9.78 -24.41 5.34
N SER A 63 -9.98 -25.59 5.94
CA SER A 63 -10.20 -25.73 7.39
C SER A 63 -8.92 -26.00 8.19
N TYR A 64 -7.75 -26.00 7.53
CA TYR A 64 -6.48 -26.20 8.19
C TYR A 64 -5.99 -24.87 8.78
N VAL A 65 -5.29 -24.97 9.90
CA VAL A 65 -4.67 -23.83 10.58
C VAL A 65 -3.57 -23.25 9.68
N ALA A 66 -3.62 -21.94 9.44
CA ALA A 66 -2.66 -21.22 8.60
C ALA A 66 -1.34 -20.94 9.32
N PHE A 67 -1.39 -20.71 10.64
CA PHE A 67 -0.22 -20.37 11.46
C PHE A 67 -0.08 -21.30 12.66
N PRO A 68 1.11 -21.87 12.92
CA PRO A 68 1.31 -22.81 14.03
C PRO A 68 1.02 -22.20 15.40
N ASP A 69 1.18 -20.88 15.55
CA ASP A 69 0.98 -20.16 16.80
C ASP A 69 -0.44 -19.55 16.95
N SER A 70 -1.38 -19.83 16.04
CA SER A 70 -2.75 -19.31 16.12
C SER A 70 -3.80 -20.36 15.76
N GLU A 71 -5.06 -20.12 16.13
CA GLU A 71 -6.19 -20.96 15.73
C GLU A 71 -6.79 -20.56 14.37
N VAL A 72 -6.21 -19.57 13.68
CA VAL A 72 -6.75 -19.02 12.43
C VAL A 72 -6.58 -20.01 11.29
N THR A 73 -7.69 -20.36 10.65
CA THR A 73 -7.73 -21.21 9.47
C THR A 73 -7.35 -20.45 8.19
N TYR A 74 -6.96 -21.16 7.13
CA TYR A 74 -6.71 -20.55 5.82
C TYR A 74 -7.91 -19.78 5.28
N LYS A 75 -9.13 -20.26 5.54
CA LYS A 75 -10.36 -19.56 5.19
C LYS A 75 -10.46 -18.21 5.89
N GLU A 76 -10.36 -18.20 7.22
CA GLU A 76 -10.43 -16.98 8.02
C GLU A 76 -9.31 -16.03 7.65
N TYR A 77 -8.13 -16.57 7.34
CA TYR A 77 -7.01 -15.76 6.92
C TYR A 77 -7.25 -15.04 5.59
N LEU A 78 -7.79 -15.73 4.58
CA LEU A 78 -8.18 -15.11 3.31
C LEU A 78 -9.30 -14.08 3.50
N GLU A 79 -10.25 -14.32 4.39
CA GLU A 79 -11.30 -13.35 4.73
C GLU A 79 -10.70 -12.09 5.36
N LEU A 80 -9.76 -12.22 6.29
CA LEU A 80 -9.06 -11.09 6.91
C LEU A 80 -8.24 -10.29 5.88
N LEU A 81 -7.58 -10.95 4.94
CA LEU A 81 -6.86 -10.28 3.85
C LEU A 81 -7.80 -9.47 2.96
N ARG A 82 -8.96 -10.05 2.60
CA ARG A 82 -9.99 -9.38 1.79
C ARG A 82 -10.61 -8.18 2.52
N GLU A 83 -10.88 -8.32 3.82
CA GLU A 83 -11.39 -7.23 4.65
C GLU A 83 -10.37 -6.08 4.70
N LYS A 84 -9.11 -6.39 5.05
CA LYS A 84 -8.02 -5.41 5.07
C LYS A 84 -7.86 -4.71 3.72
N PHE A 85 -7.92 -5.47 2.63
CA PHE A 85 -7.84 -4.94 1.27
C PHE A 85 -8.96 -3.92 0.98
N SER A 86 -10.20 -4.25 1.37
CA SER A 86 -11.36 -3.38 1.14
C SER A 86 -11.23 -2.03 1.84
N ILE A 87 -10.58 -1.99 3.00
CA ILE A 87 -10.33 -0.78 3.78
C ILE A 87 -9.16 0.00 3.18
N GLU A 88 -8.03 -0.67 2.97
CA GLU A 88 -6.77 -0.03 2.58
C GLU A 88 -6.73 0.47 1.13
N TYR A 89 -7.48 -0.17 0.23
CA TYR A 89 -7.52 0.16 -1.19
C TYR A 89 -8.91 0.60 -1.67
N SER A 90 -9.72 1.12 -0.75
CA SER A 90 -11.04 1.71 -1.04
C SER A 90 -10.92 2.88 -2.02
N ASP A 91 -11.96 3.08 -2.83
CA ASP A 91 -12.03 4.23 -3.75
C ASP A 91 -11.94 5.57 -3.00
N SER A 92 -12.47 5.62 -1.77
CA SER A 92 -12.32 6.77 -0.89
C SER A 92 -10.87 7.09 -0.55
N GLU A 93 -10.02 6.08 -0.37
CA GLU A 93 -8.60 6.27 -0.08
C GLU A 93 -7.89 6.86 -1.32
N PHE A 94 -8.16 6.32 -2.51
CA PHE A 94 -7.61 6.85 -3.77
C PHE A 94 -8.07 8.28 -4.05
N GLU A 95 -9.36 8.57 -3.86
CA GLU A 95 -9.88 9.91 -4.07
C GLU A 95 -9.38 10.91 -3.01
N SER A 96 -9.16 10.46 -1.78
CA SER A 96 -8.54 11.31 -0.74
C SER A 96 -7.13 11.76 -1.15
N LEU A 97 -6.32 10.87 -1.74
CA LEU A 97 -5.00 11.19 -2.29
C LEU A 97 -5.07 12.09 -3.51
N ARG A 98 -6.06 11.86 -4.38
CA ARG A 98 -6.22 12.56 -5.65
C ARG A 98 -6.68 14.00 -5.47
N THR A 99 -7.56 14.26 -4.50
CA THR A 99 -8.27 15.54 -4.37
C THR A 99 -7.77 16.38 -3.21
N ASN A 100 -7.42 15.79 -2.06
CA ASN A 100 -7.11 16.57 -0.86
C ASN A 100 -5.77 17.29 -0.97
N ARG A 101 -5.74 18.56 -0.59
CA ARG A 101 -4.48 19.31 -0.46
C ARG A 101 -3.77 18.84 0.81
N MET A 102 -2.84 17.89 0.64
CA MET A 102 -2.04 17.37 1.75
C MET A 102 -0.93 18.34 2.14
N THR A 103 -0.69 18.48 3.43
CA THR A 103 0.51 19.12 3.97
C THR A 103 1.73 18.21 3.75
N ARG A 104 2.96 18.77 3.83
CA ARG A 104 4.19 17.97 3.74
C ARG A 104 4.25 16.85 4.78
N LYS A 105 3.75 17.11 6.00
CA LYS A 105 3.68 16.11 7.07
C LYS A 105 2.76 14.95 6.68
N GLN A 106 1.55 15.26 6.22
CA GLN A 106 0.60 14.24 5.75
C GLN A 106 1.14 13.42 4.58
N MET A 107 1.88 14.03 3.65
CA MET A 107 2.55 13.28 2.58
C MET A 107 3.62 12.33 3.12
N ALA A 108 4.43 12.77 4.09
CA ALA A 108 5.44 11.92 4.71
C ALA A 108 4.81 10.74 5.45
N ASP A 109 3.76 10.99 6.23
CA ASP A 109 3.00 9.95 6.94
C ASP A 109 2.40 8.93 5.93
N TYR A 110 1.90 9.42 4.79
CA TYR A 110 1.35 8.57 3.74
C TYR A 110 2.42 7.73 3.03
N ILE A 111 3.59 8.31 2.72
CA ILE A 111 4.73 7.58 2.17
C ILE A 111 5.15 6.45 3.11
N GLN A 112 5.18 6.72 4.43
CA GLN A 112 5.49 5.71 5.41
C GLN A 112 4.42 4.61 5.46
N LYS A 113 3.14 4.96 5.37
CA LYS A 113 2.03 3.99 5.26
C LYS A 113 2.22 3.06 4.04
N ILE A 114 2.48 3.62 2.85
CA ILE A 114 2.73 2.86 1.63
C ILE A 114 3.92 1.91 1.81
N LYS A 115 5.00 2.39 2.44
CA LYS A 115 6.19 1.57 2.69
C LYS A 115 5.87 0.38 3.61
N ASN A 116 5.13 0.62 4.69
CA ASN A 116 4.71 -0.43 5.61
C ASN A 116 3.81 -1.46 4.91
N GLN A 117 2.92 -1.01 4.01
CA GLN A 117 2.09 -1.91 3.20
C GLN A 117 2.95 -2.77 2.25
N GLU A 118 3.97 -2.18 1.61
CA GLU A 118 4.89 -2.91 0.72
C GLU A 118 5.70 -3.95 1.51
N GLU A 119 6.17 -3.61 2.71
CA GLU A 119 6.87 -4.54 3.62
C GLU A 119 5.95 -5.68 4.10
N ALA A 120 4.72 -5.36 4.50
CA ALA A 120 3.73 -6.35 4.92
C ALA A 120 3.37 -7.32 3.78
N ALA A 121 3.18 -6.81 2.56
CA ALA A 121 2.93 -7.64 1.38
C ALA A 121 4.14 -8.55 1.08
N GLN A 122 5.36 -8.05 1.23
CA GLN A 122 6.56 -8.86 1.02
C GLN A 122 6.70 -9.98 2.07
N ALA A 123 6.39 -9.67 3.34
CA ALA A 123 6.37 -10.67 4.40
C ALA A 123 5.32 -11.76 4.13
N LEU A 124 4.10 -11.36 3.74
CA LEU A 124 3.03 -12.27 3.36
C LEU A 124 3.45 -13.20 2.23
N ARG A 125 4.05 -12.65 1.17
CA ARG A 125 4.51 -13.44 0.03
C ARG A 125 5.58 -14.46 0.42
N THR A 126 6.46 -14.10 1.34
CA THR A 126 7.49 -15.00 1.87
C THR A 126 6.85 -16.16 2.61
N ASP A 127 5.83 -15.88 3.42
CA ASP A 127 5.07 -16.90 4.15
C ASP A 127 4.31 -17.85 3.20
N ILE A 128 3.60 -17.32 2.21
CA ILE A 128 2.92 -18.13 1.17
C ILE A 128 3.92 -19.06 0.46
N ASN A 129 5.10 -18.55 0.09
CA ASN A 129 6.13 -19.36 -0.55
C ASN A 129 6.67 -20.46 0.37
N TYR A 130 6.83 -20.16 1.67
CA TYR A 130 7.24 -21.15 2.66
C TYR A 130 6.18 -22.25 2.81
N GLN A 131 4.91 -21.87 2.95
CA GLN A 131 3.78 -22.81 3.02
C GLN A 131 3.67 -23.68 1.77
N LYS A 132 3.87 -23.10 0.59
CA LYS A 132 3.93 -23.85 -0.68
C LYS A 132 5.01 -24.93 -0.65
N SER A 133 6.21 -24.59 -0.18
CA SER A 133 7.30 -25.56 -0.06
C SER A 133 7.03 -26.68 0.95
N ASN A 134 6.35 -26.36 2.06
CA ASN A 134 5.94 -27.34 3.07
C ASN A 134 4.83 -28.27 2.57
N LEU A 135 3.82 -27.74 1.88
CA LEU A 135 2.74 -28.56 1.31
C LEU A 135 3.26 -29.46 0.17
N GLN A 136 4.18 -28.95 -0.65
CA GLN A 136 4.84 -29.75 -1.67
C GLN A 136 5.67 -30.89 -1.06
N SER A 137 6.43 -30.65 0.01
CA SER A 137 7.20 -31.71 0.68
C SER A 137 6.31 -32.79 1.30
N LEU A 138 5.17 -32.40 1.87
CA LEU A 138 4.16 -33.34 2.39
C LEU A 138 3.49 -34.17 1.29
N SER A 139 3.24 -33.59 0.12
CA SER A 139 2.66 -34.31 -1.04
C SER A 139 3.62 -35.35 -1.62
N ILE A 140 4.93 -35.07 -1.64
CA ILE A 140 5.97 -36.01 -2.11
C ILE A 140 6.07 -37.21 -1.15
N CYS A 141 6.03 -36.97 0.17
CA CYS A 141 6.04 -38.04 1.17
C CYS A 141 4.79 -38.94 1.15
N ARG A 142 3.64 -38.47 0.63
CA ARG A 142 2.44 -39.31 0.47
C ARG A 142 2.43 -40.14 -0.82
N ALA A 143 3.24 -39.78 -1.81
CA ALA A 143 3.36 -40.48 -3.08
C ALA A 143 4.52 -41.51 -3.12
N SER A 144 5.28 -41.62 -2.02
CA SER A 144 6.38 -42.58 -1.80
C SER A 144 5.91 -43.74 -0.93
#